data_AF-A0A7W5C9B2-F1
#
_entry.id   AF-A0A7W5C9B2-F1
#
_cell.length_a   1.000
_cell.length_b   1.000
_cell.length_c   1.000
_cell.angle_alpha   90.00
_cell.angle_beta   90.00
_cell.angle_gamma   90.00
#
_symmetry.space_group_name_H-M   'P 1'
#
loop_
_entity.id
_entity.type
_entity.pdbx_description
1 polymer ?
#
loop_
_entity_poly.entity_id
_entity_poly.type
_entity_poly.pdbx_seq_one_letter_code
_entity_poly.pdbx_strand_id
1 'polypeptide(L)'
;MSESNHHEMNPLSGEPVEVKGTYRNEWGREEQLERGDVFPADPMLGSTEWQLVELFFNNHHEGHTDPRLVPHDDDNNPEAHMQHPRRHEGSNKTDDDQ
;
A
#
# COMPACT_ATOMS: atom_id res chain seq x y z
N MET A 1 -25.13 -5.63 3.89
CA MET A 1 -23.68 -5.54 3.64
C MET A 1 -23.09 -6.81 4.20
N SER A 2 -22.49 -7.64 3.35
CA SER A 2 -22.03 -8.97 3.76
C SER A 2 -20.92 -8.83 4.80
N GLU A 3 -21.16 -9.33 6.01
CA GLU A 3 -20.11 -9.62 6.99
C GLU A 3 -19.19 -10.68 6.38
N SER A 4 -18.13 -10.22 5.71
CA SER A 4 -16.98 -11.07 5.40
C SER A 4 -16.42 -11.56 6.73
N ASN A 5 -16.80 -12.77 7.12
CA ASN A 5 -16.18 -13.49 8.21
C ASN A 5 -14.70 -13.68 7.85
N HIS A 6 -13.83 -12.78 8.32
CA HIS A 6 -12.40 -13.05 8.36
C HIS A 6 -12.19 -14.16 9.42
N HIS A 7 -12.34 -15.41 9.00
CA HIS A 7 -11.90 -16.59 9.75
C HIS A 7 -10.39 -16.77 9.59
N GLU A 8 -9.61 -15.69 9.67
CA GLU A 8 -8.16 -15.79 9.64
C GLU A 8 -7.71 -16.23 11.03
N MET A 9 -7.26 -17.48 11.11
CA MET A 9 -6.58 -18.02 12.28
C MET A 9 -5.18 -17.42 12.33
N ASN A 10 -4.69 -17.09 13.52
CA ASN A 10 -3.30 -16.71 13.66
C ASN A 10 -2.40 -17.91 13.39
N PRO A 11 -1.21 -17.71 12.79
CA PRO A 11 -0.24 -18.78 12.63
C PRO A 11 0.22 -19.32 14.00
N LEU A 12 0.44 -20.63 14.05
CA LEU A 12 0.92 -21.33 15.25
C LEU A 12 2.44 -21.52 15.21
N SER A 13 3.05 -21.66 16.39
CA SER A 13 4.44 -22.12 16.52
C SER A 13 4.70 -23.39 15.69
N GLY A 14 5.75 -23.37 14.88
CA GLY A 14 6.11 -24.45 13.96
C GLY A 14 5.66 -24.23 12.51
N GLU A 15 4.79 -23.25 12.25
CA GLU A 15 4.44 -22.85 10.88
C GLU A 15 5.50 -21.90 10.28
N PRO A 16 5.64 -21.87 8.95
CA PRO A 16 6.53 -20.94 8.28
C PRO A 16 5.95 -19.52 8.26
N VAL A 17 6.81 -18.54 8.47
CA VAL A 17 6.49 -17.12 8.45
C VAL A 17 6.28 -16.65 7.02
N GLU A 18 5.09 -16.14 6.72
CA GLU A 18 4.72 -15.75 5.35
C GLU A 18 5.27 -14.38 4.94
N VAL A 19 5.32 -13.43 5.89
CA VAL A 19 5.74 -12.04 5.66
C VAL A 19 6.75 -11.59 6.70
N LYS A 20 7.70 -10.73 6.30
CA LYS A 20 8.65 -10.14 7.24
C LYS A 20 7.97 -9.10 8.11
N GLY A 21 8.16 -9.20 9.42
CA GLY A 21 7.52 -8.28 10.36
C GLY A 21 7.84 -8.60 11.81
N THR A 22 7.24 -7.81 12.70
CA THR A 22 7.26 -8.03 14.13
C THR A 22 5.99 -8.77 14.52
N TYR A 23 6.14 -9.93 15.11
CA TYR A 23 5.05 -10.79 15.58
C TYR A 23 5.03 -10.83 17.10
N ARG A 24 3.84 -11.00 17.68
CA ARG A 24 3.63 -11.09 19.12
C ARG A 24 2.93 -12.38 19.48
N ASN A 25 3.47 -13.08 20.47
CA ASN A 25 2.86 -14.30 20.99
C ASN A 25 1.78 -14.02 22.05
N GLU A 26 1.09 -15.05 22.52
CA GLU A 26 0.04 -14.91 23.54
C GLU A 26 0.55 -14.41 24.90
N TRP A 27 1.83 -14.62 25.21
CA TRP A 27 2.46 -14.07 26.41
C TRP A 27 2.80 -12.57 26.28
N GLY A 28 2.64 -12.00 25.07
CA GLY A 28 2.93 -10.59 24.80
C GLY A 28 4.40 -10.32 24.47
N ARG A 29 5.21 -11.36 24.22
CA ARG A 29 6.57 -11.21 23.71
C ARG A 29 6.53 -10.90 22.23
N GLU A 30 7.30 -9.88 21.83
CA GLU A 30 7.43 -9.44 20.45
C GLU A 30 8.75 -9.92 19.86
N GLU A 31 8.72 -10.45 18.64
CA GLU A 31 9.88 -10.96 17.93
C GLU A 31 9.82 -10.58 16.45
N GLN A 32 10.93 -10.12 15.90
CA GLN A 32 11.05 -9.82 14.48
C GLN A 32 11.44 -11.08 13.73
N LEU A 33 10.59 -11.49 12.79
CA LEU A 33 10.76 -12.71 12.00
C LEU A 33 10.83 -12.37 10.51
N GLU A 34 11.70 -13.08 9.79
CA GLU A 34 11.79 -12.96 8.35
C GLU A 34 10.88 -13.95 7.63
N ARG A 35 10.53 -13.63 6.39
CA ARG A 35 9.77 -14.53 5.54
C ARG A 35 10.57 -15.83 5.33
N GLY A 36 9.96 -16.97 5.64
CA GLY A 36 10.56 -18.29 5.54
C GLY A 36 11.17 -18.80 6.85
N ASP A 37 11.26 -17.98 7.89
CA ASP A 37 11.56 -18.45 9.24
C ASP A 37 10.41 -19.31 9.77
N VAL A 38 10.64 -20.00 10.89
CA VAL A 38 9.61 -20.80 11.56
C VAL A 38 9.25 -20.12 12.87
N PHE A 39 7.95 -19.99 13.16
CA PHE A 39 7.49 -19.43 14.42
C PHE A 39 8.02 -20.25 15.61
N PRO A 40 8.81 -19.66 16.52
CA PRO A 40 9.40 -20.40 17.62
C PRO A 40 8.32 -20.82 18.63
N ALA A 41 8.59 -21.91 19.34
CA ALA A 41 7.80 -22.31 20.50
C ALA A 41 8.14 -21.43 21.71
N ASP A 42 7.14 -21.05 22.48
CA ASP A 42 7.35 -20.33 23.73
C ASP A 42 7.84 -21.28 24.83
N PRO A 43 8.84 -20.93 25.66
CA PRO A 43 9.35 -21.81 26.71
C PRO A 43 8.32 -22.13 27.81
N MET A 44 7.35 -21.24 28.05
CA MET A 44 6.33 -21.41 29.09
C MET A 44 5.06 -22.07 28.54
N LEU A 45 4.60 -21.66 27.35
CA LEU A 45 3.34 -22.12 26.75
C LEU A 45 3.52 -23.24 25.71
N GLY A 46 4.73 -23.44 25.20
CA GLY A 46 5.02 -24.38 24.13
C GLY A 46 4.49 -23.88 22.79
N SER A 47 3.43 -24.50 22.28
CA SER A 47 2.79 -24.10 21.02
C SER A 47 1.84 -22.92 21.27
N THR A 48 2.14 -21.77 20.67
CA THR A 48 1.38 -20.54 20.86
C THR A 48 1.03 -19.91 19.52
N GLU A 49 -0.01 -19.09 19.51
CA GLU A 49 -0.42 -18.29 18.36
C GLU A 49 0.44 -17.03 18.23
N TRP A 50 0.73 -16.64 16.99
CA TRP A 50 1.53 -15.46 16.67
C TRP A 50 0.70 -14.45 15.88
N GLN A 51 0.57 -13.23 16.43
CA GLN A 51 -0.13 -12.15 15.76
C GLN A 51 0.88 -11.19 15.11
N LEU A 52 0.71 -10.88 13.83
CA LEU A 52 1.49 -9.83 13.18
C LEU A 52 1.10 -8.46 13.76
N VAL A 53 2.07 -7.77 14.37
CA VAL A 53 1.86 -6.45 14.98
C VAL A 53 2.35 -5.34 14.07
N GLU A 54 3.50 -5.55 13.41
CA GLU A 54 4.09 -4.56 12.51
C GLU A 54 4.63 -5.22 11.25
N LEU A 55 4.23 -4.68 10.09
CA LEU A 55 4.77 -5.09 8.80
C LEU A 55 6.11 -4.40 8.55
N PHE A 56 7.15 -5.19 8.30
CA PHE A 56 8.43 -4.65 7.84
C PHE A 56 8.42 -4.61 6.32
N PHE A 57 8.29 -3.42 5.75
CA PHE A 57 8.43 -3.22 4.30
C PHE A 57 9.57 -2.24 4.03
N ASN A 58 10.47 -2.63 3.13
CA ASN A 58 11.41 -1.68 2.54
C ASN A 58 10.73 -1.08 1.31
N ASN A 59 10.36 0.18 1.42
CA ASN A 59 9.78 0.92 0.31
C ASN A 59 10.90 1.36 -0.65
N HIS A 60 11.39 0.45 -1.49
CA HIS A 60 12.39 0.77 -2.53
C HIS A 60 11.70 1.25 -3.81
N HIS A 61 10.84 2.25 -3.71
CA HIS A 61 10.40 2.98 -4.91
C HIS A 61 10.90 4.42 -4.80
N GLU A 62 11.63 4.89 -5.80
CA GLU A 62 12.15 6.27 -5.86
C GLU A 62 11.04 7.33 -6.05
N GLY A 63 9.78 7.00 -5.75
CA GLY A 63 8.67 7.94 -5.77
C GLY A 63 8.48 8.65 -7.11
N HIS A 64 8.86 8.05 -8.24
CA HIS A 64 8.77 8.74 -9.52
C HIS A 64 7.42 8.51 -10.18
N THR A 65 6.66 9.59 -10.37
CA THR A 65 5.52 9.61 -11.27
C THR A 65 5.98 9.26 -12.68
N ASP A 66 5.24 8.40 -13.40
CA ASP A 66 5.53 8.10 -14.80
C ASP A 66 5.76 9.43 -15.57
N PRO A 67 6.86 9.58 -16.34
CA PRO A 67 7.17 10.83 -17.04
C PRO A 67 6.04 11.32 -17.95
N ARG A 68 5.14 10.44 -18.42
CA ARG A 68 3.98 10.79 -19.24
C ARG A 68 2.82 11.40 -18.44
N LEU A 69 2.82 11.22 -17.12
CA LEU A 69 1.82 11.76 -16.19
C LEU A 69 2.29 13.05 -15.51
N VAL A 70 3.54 13.44 -15.71
CA VAL A 70 4.07 14.73 -15.28
C VAL A 70 3.59 15.78 -16.29
N PRO A 71 2.81 16.79 -15.88
CA PRO A 71 2.43 17.88 -16.77
C PRO A 71 3.70 18.54 -17.34
N HIS A 72 3.76 18.69 -18.66
CA HIS A 72 4.83 19.45 -19.30
C HIS A 72 4.41 20.92 -19.40
N ASP A 73 5.34 21.85 -19.19
CA ASP A 73 5.05 23.30 -19.17
C ASP A 73 4.43 23.82 -20.48
N ASP A 74 4.62 23.10 -21.59
CA ASP A 74 4.01 23.35 -22.90
C ASP A 74 2.46 23.14 -22.93
N ASP A 75 1.88 22.50 -21.90
CA ASP A 75 0.42 22.31 -21.77
C ASP A 75 -0.33 23.55 -21.28
N ASN A 76 0.37 24.65 -20.96
CA ASN A 76 -0.24 25.95 -20.66
C ASN A 76 -0.78 26.66 -21.92
N ASN A 77 -0.60 26.08 -23.12
CA ASN A 77 -1.16 26.63 -24.34
C ASN A 77 -2.62 26.16 -24.53
N PRO A 78 -3.63 27.02 -24.26
CA PRO A 78 -5.03 26.63 -24.43
C PRO A 78 -5.37 26.24 -25.88
N GLU A 79 -4.61 26.71 -26.89
CA GLU A 79 -4.84 26.37 -28.29
C GLU A 79 -4.40 24.93 -28.65
N ALA A 80 -3.43 24.35 -27.95
CA ALA A 80 -2.96 22.99 -28.22
C ALA A 80 -4.04 21.94 -27.90
N HIS A 81 -4.89 22.23 -26.91
CA HIS A 81 -5.99 21.37 -26.46
C HIS A 81 -7.28 21.55 -27.28
N MET A 82 -7.31 22.50 -28.22
CA MET A 82 -8.50 22.89 -28.98
C MET A 82 -8.55 22.31 -30.41
N GLN A 83 -7.73 21.32 -30.74
CA GLN A 83 -7.58 20.78 -32.10
C GLN A 83 -8.70 19.80 -32.55
N HIS A 84 -9.84 19.76 -31.83
CA HIS A 84 -10.95 18.89 -32.21
C HIS A 84 -11.71 19.46 -33.42
N PRO A 85 -12.04 18.61 -34.43
CA PRO A 85 -12.69 19.06 -35.68
C PRO A 85 -14.13 19.58 -35.51
N ARG A 86 -14.68 19.52 -34.29
CA ARG A 86 -16.02 20.01 -33.93
C ARG A 86 -15.94 21.06 -32.84
N ARG A 87 -15.06 22.05 -33.00
CA ARG A 87 -14.94 23.18 -32.07
C ARG A 87 -16.13 24.14 -32.23
N HIS A 88 -16.70 24.55 -31.10
CA HIS A 88 -17.68 25.64 -31.03
C HIS A 88 -16.93 26.95 -30.79
N GLU A 89 -17.11 27.96 -31.66
CA GLU A 89 -16.36 29.23 -31.68
C GLU A 89 -16.65 30.18 -30.48
N GLY A 90 -17.44 29.77 -29.50
CA GLY A 90 -17.95 30.63 -28.42
C GLY A 90 -17.51 30.27 -26.99
N SER A 91 -16.61 29.30 -26.79
CA SER A 91 -16.25 28.80 -25.45
C SER A 91 -15.03 29.50 -24.80
N ASN A 92 -14.69 30.71 -25.23
CA ASN A 92 -13.65 31.48 -24.55
C ASN A 92 -14.24 32.03 -23.25
N LYS A 93 -13.97 31.36 -22.13
CA LYS A 93 -14.14 31.94 -20.80
C LYS A 93 -13.06 33.02 -20.67
N THR A 94 -13.42 34.26 -21.01
CA THR A 94 -12.63 35.43 -20.63
C THR A 94 -12.59 35.46 -19.11
N ASP A 95 -11.39 35.29 -18.57
CA ASP A 95 -11.10 35.58 -17.17
C ASP A 95 -11.15 37.10 -17.01
N ASP A 96 -12.36 37.61 -16.76
CA ASP A 96 -12.59 38.98 -16.32
C ASP A 96 -13.01 38.87 -14.85
N ASP A 97 -12.01 38.89 -13.97
CA ASP A 97 -12.18 39.18 -12.54
C ASP A 97 -11.02 40.09 -12.14
N GLN A 98 -11.29 41.40 -12.11
CA GLN A 98 -10.45 42.43 -11.45
C GLN A 98 -10.97 42.67 -10.04
#